data_AF-A0A930QL28-F1
#
_entry.id   AF-A0A930QL28-F1
#
_cell.length_a   1.000
_cell.length_b   1.000
_cell.length_c   1.000
_cell.angle_alpha   90.00
_cell.angle_beta   90.00
_cell.angle_gamma   90.00
#
_symmetry.space_group_name_H-M   'P 1'
#
loop_
_entity.id
_entity.type
_entity.pdbx_description
1 polymer ?
#
loop_
_entity_poly.entity_id
_entity_poly.type
_entity_poly.pdbx_seq_one_letter_code
_entity_poly.pdbx_strand_id
1 'polypeptide(L)'
;MIKPQMNQQLKVLKELDDLIARSDAEGKTGTASAEDVDHLRAYTSDMRRACNAAIALETALTQPKAEKKEEKKEEPAAQAAEEKPAKRKSRAKKDEPKAETPPADAPAPETAEAEDDDLSFLD
;
A
#
# COMPACT_ATOMS: atom_id res chain seq x y z
N MET A 1 -4.74 11.61 18.24
CA MET A 1 -4.70 12.16 16.87
C MET A 1 -3.30 12.00 16.33
N ILE A 2 -3.14 11.43 15.14
CA ILE A 2 -1.82 11.12 14.55
C ILE A 2 -1.21 12.35 13.85
N LYS A 3 -2.02 13.36 13.56
CA LYS A 3 -1.68 14.64 12.92
C LYS A 3 -0.48 15.35 13.54
N PRO A 4 -0.39 15.60 14.86
CA PRO A 4 0.79 16.24 15.44
C PRO A 4 2.08 15.43 15.20
N GLN A 5 2.01 14.10 15.28
CA GLN A 5 3.15 13.22 15.01
C GLN A 5 3.55 13.26 13.52
N MET A 6 2.58 13.21 12.61
CA MET A 6 2.84 13.31 11.16
C MET A 6 3.44 14.67 10.79
N ASN A 7 3.00 15.77 11.42
CA ASN A 7 3.59 17.09 11.19
C ASN A 7 5.03 17.17 11.69
N GLN A 8 5.33 16.56 12.83
CA GLN A 8 6.72 16.43 13.30
C GLN A 8 7.56 15.59 12.32
N GLN A 9 7.02 14.49 11.82
CA GLN A 9 7.71 13.66 10.82
C GLN A 9 7.95 14.43 9.51
N LEU A 10 6.99 15.23 9.04
CA LEU A 10 7.17 16.11 7.87
C LEU A 10 8.30 17.12 8.08
N LYS A 11 8.50 17.61 9.30
CA LYS A 11 9.63 18.51 9.61
C LYS A 11 10.97 17.77 9.49
N VAL A 12 11.08 16.57 10.05
CA VAL A 12 12.30 15.74 9.96
C VAL A 12 12.60 15.38 8.51
N LEU A 13 11.59 15.01 7.73
CA LEU A 13 11.77 14.70 6.30
C LEU A 13 12.26 15.90 5.51
N LYS A 14 11.84 17.12 5.86
CA LYS A 14 12.36 18.34 5.25
C LYS A 14 13.82 18.58 5.63
N GLU A 15 14.19 18.37 6.88
CA GLU A 15 15.58 18.50 7.33
C GLU A 15 16.52 17.48 6.64
N LEU A 16 16.02 16.26 6.38
CA LEU A 16 16.74 15.25 5.60
C LEU A 16 16.90 15.68 4.13
N ASP A 17 15.85 16.22 3.50
CA ASP A 17 15.91 16.74 2.13
C ASP A 17 16.92 17.90 2.01
N ASP A 18 16.90 18.83 2.98
CA ASP A 18 17.87 19.93 3.07
C ASP A 18 19.30 19.41 3.26
N LEU A 19 19.49 18.33 4.02
CA LEU A 19 20.79 17.69 4.22
C LEU A 19 21.31 17.05 2.93
N ILE A 20 20.45 16.32 2.19
CA ILE A 20 20.79 15.73 0.90
C ILE A 20 21.17 16.83 -0.09
N ALA A 21 20.38 17.90 -0.18
CA ALA A 21 20.67 19.02 -1.08
C ALA A 21 22.00 19.72 -0.77
N ARG A 22 22.35 19.88 0.52
CA ARG A 22 23.66 20.42 0.94
C ARG A 22 24.80 19.46 0.62
N SER A 23 24.60 18.17 0.87
CA SER A 23 25.56 17.13 0.52
C SER A 23 25.86 17.12 -0.98
N ASP A 24 24.83 17.24 -1.83
CA ASP A 24 24.94 17.31 -3.29
C ASP A 24 25.67 18.59 -3.74
N ALA A 25 25.33 19.74 -3.15
CA ALA A 25 25.97 21.02 -3.47
C ALA A 25 27.44 21.08 -3.04
N GLU A 26 27.78 20.46 -1.92
CA GLU A 26 29.17 20.37 -1.42
C GLU A 26 29.95 19.20 -2.02
N GLY A 27 29.29 18.27 -2.71
CA GLY A 27 29.88 17.01 -3.18
C GLY A 27 30.41 16.13 -2.04
N LYS A 28 29.84 16.24 -0.83
CA LYS A 28 30.31 15.56 0.39
C LYS A 28 29.28 14.56 0.89
N THR A 29 29.27 13.39 0.28
CA THR A 29 28.46 12.25 0.73
C THR A 29 29.17 11.38 1.78
N GLY A 30 30.45 11.66 2.06
CA GLY A 30 31.25 10.91 3.02
C GLY A 30 31.54 9.49 2.53
N THR A 31 31.13 8.49 3.31
CA THR A 31 31.22 7.06 2.94
C THR A 31 29.96 6.54 2.26
N ALA A 32 28.91 7.36 2.13
CA ALA A 32 27.66 6.94 1.48
C ALA A 32 27.88 6.82 -0.03
N SER A 33 27.42 5.71 -0.60
CA SER A 33 27.43 5.51 -2.04
C SER A 33 26.41 6.44 -2.72
N ALA A 34 26.59 6.70 -4.02
CA ALA A 34 25.61 7.47 -4.79
C ALA A 34 24.23 6.78 -4.80
N GLU A 35 24.20 5.45 -4.85
CA GLU A 35 22.98 4.65 -4.80
C GLU A 35 22.24 4.86 -3.47
N ASP A 36 22.94 4.86 -2.34
CA ASP A 36 22.34 5.09 -1.02
C ASP A 36 21.72 6.49 -0.91
N VAL A 37 22.37 7.49 -1.48
CA VAL A 37 21.86 8.87 -1.51
C VAL A 37 20.60 8.96 -2.36
N ASP A 38 20.57 8.30 -3.51
CA ASP A 38 19.40 8.24 -4.38
C ASP A 38 18.24 7.48 -3.72
N HIS A 39 18.52 6.36 -3.05
CA HIS A 39 17.55 5.64 -2.24
C HIS A 39 16.98 6.50 -1.10
N LEU A 40 17.84 7.24 -0.40
CA LEU A 40 17.41 8.14 0.66
C LEU A 40 16.52 9.27 0.12
N ARG A 41 16.82 9.81 -1.08
CA ARG A 41 16.00 10.82 -1.75
C ARG A 41 14.63 10.27 -2.12
N ALA A 42 14.58 9.07 -2.70
CA ALA A 42 13.32 8.39 -3.02
C ALA A 42 12.48 8.12 -1.76
N TYR A 43 13.10 7.55 -0.73
CA TYR A 43 12.47 7.28 0.56
C TYR A 43 11.87 8.55 1.19
N THR A 44 12.61 9.66 1.19
CA THR A 44 12.18 10.93 1.75
C THR A 44 10.93 11.47 1.03
N SER A 45 10.91 11.39 -0.30
CA SER A 45 9.73 11.75 -1.10
C SER A 45 8.51 10.88 -0.77
N ASP A 46 8.70 9.57 -0.71
CA ASP A 46 7.60 8.63 -0.46
C ASP A 46 7.02 8.77 0.94
N MET A 47 7.87 8.92 1.96
CA MET A 47 7.43 9.16 3.33
C MET A 47 6.69 10.48 3.46
N ARG A 48 7.12 11.54 2.76
CA ARG A 48 6.43 12.83 2.77
C ARG A 48 5.02 12.69 2.19
N ARG A 49 4.85 11.93 1.11
CA ARG A 49 3.53 11.62 0.53
C ARG A 49 2.68 10.81 1.49
N ALA A 50 3.26 9.79 2.14
CA ALA A 50 2.56 8.96 3.12
C ALA A 50 2.06 9.77 4.33
N CYS A 51 2.89 10.65 4.90
CA CYS A 51 2.48 11.52 6.01
C CYS A 51 1.34 12.47 5.60
N ASN A 52 1.41 13.07 4.41
CA ASN A 52 0.34 13.94 3.90
C ASN A 52 -0.97 13.15 3.70
N ALA A 53 -0.90 11.94 3.15
CA ALA A 53 -2.06 11.07 3.00
C ALA A 53 -2.66 10.67 4.35
N ALA A 54 -1.83 10.33 5.35
CA ALA A 54 -2.29 10.02 6.70
C ALA A 54 -2.99 11.20 7.37
N ILE A 55 -2.45 12.41 7.22
CA ILE A 55 -3.11 13.64 7.70
C ILE A 55 -4.45 13.84 7.00
N ALA A 56 -4.51 13.67 5.67
CA ALA A 56 -5.74 13.80 4.90
C ALA A 56 -6.81 12.79 5.37
N LEU A 57 -6.42 11.53 5.59
CA LEU A 57 -7.30 10.49 6.12
C LEU A 57 -7.83 10.85 7.51
N GLU A 58 -6.97 11.28 8.43
CA GLU A 58 -7.41 11.70 9.75
C GLU A 58 -8.35 12.91 9.68
N THR A 59 -8.07 13.89 8.81
CA THR A 59 -8.99 15.02 8.61
C THR A 59 -10.33 14.58 8.05
N ALA A 60 -10.37 13.62 7.11
CA ALA A 60 -11.62 13.09 6.57
C ALA A 60 -12.40 12.27 7.61
N LEU A 61 -11.72 11.60 8.55
CA LEU A 61 -12.36 10.84 9.64
C LEU A 61 -12.85 11.72 10.79
N THR A 62 -12.23 12.89 11.00
CA THR A 62 -12.53 13.81 12.10
C THR A 62 -13.46 14.94 11.70
N GLN A 63 -13.59 15.21 10.40
CA GLN A 63 -14.70 16.01 9.88
C GLN A 63 -16.00 15.27 10.24
N PRO A 64 -16.92 15.90 11.00
CA PRO A 64 -18.24 15.32 11.19
C PRO A 64 -18.84 15.13 9.81
N LYS A 65 -19.46 13.97 9.56
CA LYS A 65 -20.37 13.75 8.43
C LYS A 65 -21.57 14.69 8.56
N ALA A 66 -21.37 16.00 8.45
CA ALA A 66 -22.37 16.86 7.88
C ALA A 66 -22.56 16.33 6.45
N GLU A 67 -23.80 16.17 5.99
CA GLU A 67 -24.13 15.72 4.63
C GLU A 67 -24.07 14.20 4.37
N LYS A 68 -24.69 13.41 5.25
CA LYS A 68 -25.44 12.21 4.81
C LYS A 68 -26.82 12.13 5.49
N LYS A 69 -27.43 13.29 5.73
CA LYS A 69 -28.75 13.42 6.38
C LYS A 69 -29.68 14.41 5.67
N GLU A 70 -29.61 14.49 4.34
CA GLU A 70 -30.56 15.11 3.41
C GLU A 70 -30.18 14.47 2.07
N GLU A 71 -30.73 13.33 1.65
CA GLU A 71 -31.97 13.21 0.89
C GLU A 71 -32.57 11.82 1.14
N LYS A 72 -33.54 11.73 2.06
CA LYS A 72 -34.55 10.66 2.02
C LYS A 72 -35.85 11.19 2.61
N LYS A 73 -36.65 11.78 1.71
CA LYS A 73 -38.03 12.29 1.77
C LYS A 73 -37.98 13.65 1.08
N GLU A 74 -38.49 13.83 -0.13
CA GLU A 74 -39.90 13.62 -0.50
C GLU A 74 -40.05 12.99 -1.89
N GLU A 75 -40.90 11.96 -1.95
CA GLU A 75 -41.71 11.68 -3.14
C GLU A 75 -42.94 12.61 -3.04
N PRO A 76 -43.44 13.15 -4.15
CA PRO A 76 -44.70 12.58 -4.58
C PRO A 76 -44.68 12.14 -6.04
N ALA A 77 -45.27 10.97 -6.23
CA ALA A 77 -45.68 10.39 -7.49
C ALA A 77 -46.42 11.40 -8.38
N ALA A 78 -46.15 11.37 -9.68
CA ALA A 78 -47.09 10.86 -10.68
C ALA A 78 -46.73 11.34 -12.10
N GLN A 79 -46.35 10.39 -12.95
CA GLN A 79 -46.80 10.15 -14.34
C GLN A 79 -45.62 9.59 -15.15
N ALA A 80 -45.57 8.28 -15.35
CA ALA A 80 -46.35 7.46 -16.31
C ALA A 80 -45.44 7.16 -17.52
N ALA A 81 -44.90 5.93 -17.57
CA ALA A 81 -45.27 4.89 -18.55
C ALA A 81 -44.37 5.03 -19.81
N GLU A 82 -43.71 4.03 -20.37
CA GLU A 82 -43.84 2.58 -20.46
C GLU A 82 -42.41 2.01 -20.40
N GLU A 83 -42.07 0.79 -19.99
CA GLU A 83 -42.39 -0.43 -20.70
C GLU A 83 -41.85 -1.64 -19.90
N LYS A 84 -42.77 -2.52 -19.50
CA LYS A 84 -42.60 -3.95 -19.18
C LYS A 84 -43.99 -4.55 -19.44
N PRO A 85 -44.17 -5.87 -19.68
CA PRO A 85 -43.23 -6.97 -19.55
C PRO A 85 -43.33 -8.06 -20.66
N ALA A 86 -42.27 -8.84 -20.90
CA ALA A 86 -42.45 -10.14 -21.55
C ALA A 86 -41.58 -11.23 -20.91
N LYS A 87 -42.26 -12.04 -20.10
CA LYS A 87 -41.85 -13.38 -19.67
C LYS A 87 -41.33 -14.19 -20.86
N ARG A 88 -40.29 -15.02 -20.66
CA ARG A 88 -40.36 -16.49 -20.89
C ARG A 88 -39.03 -17.21 -20.66
N LYS A 89 -39.06 -18.05 -19.63
CA LYS A 89 -38.61 -19.46 -19.57
C LYS A 89 -37.38 -19.88 -20.39
N SER A 90 -36.51 -20.62 -19.69
CA SER A 90 -35.82 -21.87 -20.09
C SER A 90 -34.31 -21.74 -19.84
N ARG A 91 -33.56 -22.73 -19.39
CA ARG A 91 -33.79 -24.10 -18.91
C ARG A 91 -32.39 -24.55 -18.45
N ALA A 92 -32.36 -25.36 -17.40
CA ALA A 92 -31.16 -25.99 -16.85
C ALA A 92 -30.21 -26.61 -17.89
N LYS A 93 -28.91 -26.57 -17.57
CA LYS A 93 -27.90 -27.67 -17.63
C LYS A 93 -26.61 -27.11 -16.98
N LYS A 94 -26.21 -27.58 -15.78
CA LYS A 94 -25.29 -28.71 -15.58
C LYS A 94 -24.19 -28.74 -16.64
N ASP A 95 -22.97 -28.37 -16.27
CA ASP A 95 -21.95 -29.37 -15.94
C ASP A 95 -20.83 -28.69 -15.13
N GLU A 96 -20.58 -29.23 -13.95
CA GLU A 96 -19.41 -28.97 -13.12
C GLU A 96 -18.33 -30.02 -13.50
N PRO A 97 -17.24 -30.12 -12.74
CA PRO A 97 -15.87 -29.81 -13.10
C PRO A 97 -15.14 -30.97 -13.81
N LYS A 98 -14.07 -30.65 -14.56
CA LYS A 98 -13.06 -31.67 -14.89
C LYS A 98 -11.94 -31.59 -13.86
N ALA A 99 -12.02 -32.50 -12.89
CA ALA A 99 -10.96 -32.86 -11.97
C ALA A 99 -9.87 -33.70 -12.68
N GLU A 100 -8.79 -33.94 -11.92
CA GLU A 100 -7.73 -34.95 -12.09
C GLU A 100 -6.59 -34.62 -13.06
N THR A 101 -5.30 -34.70 -12.70
CA THR A 101 -4.57 -35.02 -11.45
C THR A 101 -3.07 -34.75 -11.69
N PRO A 102 -2.24 -34.52 -10.65
CA PRO A 102 -0.78 -34.44 -10.73
C PRO A 102 -0.12 -35.84 -10.61
N PRO A 103 1.16 -35.97 -10.95
CA PRO A 103 2.09 -36.75 -10.13
C PRO A 103 3.42 -35.96 -9.93
N ALA A 104 3.84 -35.61 -8.72
CA ALA A 104 4.52 -36.47 -7.73
C ALA A 104 5.75 -37.17 -8.32
N ASP A 105 6.96 -36.62 -8.09
CA ASP A 105 8.11 -37.38 -7.58
C ASP A 105 9.25 -36.44 -7.13
N ALA A 106 9.66 -36.58 -5.87
CA ALA A 106 10.96 -36.16 -5.36
C ALA A 106 11.65 -37.44 -4.86
N PRO A 107 12.97 -37.56 -4.99
CA PRO A 107 13.78 -37.49 -3.76
C PRO A 107 15.17 -36.82 -3.92
N ALA A 108 15.68 -36.28 -2.81
CA ALA A 108 17.02 -35.71 -2.63
C ALA A 108 18.14 -36.79 -2.67
N PRO A 109 19.43 -36.39 -2.74
CA PRO A 109 20.22 -36.44 -1.51
C PRO A 109 21.27 -35.32 -1.31
N GLU A 110 21.53 -35.06 -0.03
CA GLU A 110 22.78 -34.63 0.64
C GLU A 110 23.90 -33.94 -0.16
N THR A 111 24.16 -32.68 0.20
CA THR A 111 25.53 -32.27 0.58
C THR A 111 25.46 -31.65 1.98
N ALA A 112 25.76 -32.48 2.98
CA ALA A 112 26.27 -32.00 4.25
C ALA A 112 27.76 -31.72 4.07
N GLU A 113 28.18 -30.46 4.08
CA GLU A 113 29.50 -30.10 4.60
C GLU A 113 29.28 -28.94 5.56
N ALA A 114 29.64 -29.20 6.81
CA ALA A 114 29.76 -28.22 7.86
C ALA A 114 31.00 -27.36 7.55
N GLU A 115 30.79 -26.10 7.20
CA GLU A 115 31.75 -25.04 7.55
C GLU A 115 31.17 -24.42 8.82
N ASP A 116 31.36 -25.12 9.94
CA ASP A 116 32.39 -24.82 10.92
C ASP A 116 32.19 -23.40 11.45
N ASP A 117 31.48 -23.39 12.58
CA ASP A 117 31.28 -22.26 13.49
C ASP A 117 32.65 -21.88 14.07
N ASP A 118 33.53 -21.34 13.24
CA ASP A 118 34.89 -20.94 13.64
C ASP A 118 34.81 -19.58 14.35
N LEU A 119 34.36 -19.63 15.60
CA LEU A 119 34.33 -18.53 16.57
C LEU A 119 35.73 -18.22 17.12
N SER A 120 36.80 -18.42 16.34
CA SER A 120 38.19 -18.07 16.71
C SER A 120 38.48 -16.56 16.68
N PHE A 121 37.49 -15.72 16.38
CA PHE A 121 37.61 -14.26 16.42
C PHE A 121 37.52 -13.64 17.84
N LEU A 122 37.37 -14.46 18.90
CA LEU A 122 37.12 -13.97 20.27
C LEU A 122 38.23 -14.28 21.29
N ASP A 123 39.50 -14.18 20.88
CA ASP A 123 40.66 -14.03 21.79
C ASP A 123 41.61 -12.93 21.30
#